data_AF-A0A1Z9QIT2-F1
#
_entry.id   AF-A0A1Z9QIT2-F1
#
_cell.length_a   1.000
_cell.length_b   1.000
_cell.length_c   1.000
_cell.angle_alpha   90.00
_cell.angle_beta   90.00
_cell.angle_gamma   90.00
#
_symmetry.space_group_name_H-M   'P 1'
#
loop_
_entity.id
_entity.type
_entity.pdbx_description
1 polymer ?
#
loop_
_entity_poly.entity_id
_entity_poly.type
_entity_poly.pdbx_seq_one_letter_code
_entity_poly.pdbx_strand_id
1 'polypeptide(L)'
;MYKTNINGNWNSSVNLAGYKLTLYLVKKPLWNSPDALANDSGPIQKGDAIIIAETGATTVFSIDNVNLTTFIRGGQKNVDASTGVVQFQLQEVLGFNFLDKILAVSSIFGFSTIASANYVLKVEFIGRDPETDLRVQYPNIFLYSLVFQEIQASVSESGTTYDIIALNNQRMAKYQSSVYTNVEIKDFTTVADFIKATERACNKYEEDMSKQDQGNPQPRKHWKIKLAPELAGIEREAVTTDTRVDHGLRVAAGMARSSIASINLAESPMQGTGDTGTATKMTQNEKGTRDAIINQNTNVADYLEVMITRNSPVFNQYSAKQKKLIGQVPIIRASTEVKQLEKNDPRTNTPEVEITITVGLFRDSTHPDVDAKKQEEHITNKQKQQTYTSAISESVVKKYFWLYSGQNTEVMGFDLNVNNTFFIAQDPNQGQNYPETSQMKVPSQPLRATTIAPGQRAFLSQIEVDRIPIERVQYGVEATGSKAQNTNEETGTALDAMHDRNMARREEDFLNMTLEIKGDPFWMGTGTTISGTEVQLQDLQNSTIYIAFLTYRPEESVAYTENQTRGMLDTAASGIYEVFKADQKLAGGQFTQTLSCIRNRNFSTYLMQNELENL
;
A
#
# COMPACT_ATOMS: atom_id res chain seq x y z
N MET A 1 -20.39 -1.35 21.45
CA MET A 1 -20.39 -0.25 20.47
C MET A 1 -18.99 -0.16 19.91
N TYR A 2 -18.84 -0.47 18.63
CA TYR A 2 -17.57 -0.38 17.91
C TYR A 2 -17.21 1.10 17.77
N LYS A 3 -16.05 1.52 18.28
CA LYS A 3 -15.51 2.86 17.98
C LYS A 3 -14.74 2.75 16.67
N THR A 4 -15.48 2.77 15.57
CA THR A 4 -14.92 2.89 14.23
C THR A 4 -14.53 4.35 14.01
N ASN A 5 -13.25 4.64 13.77
CA ASN A 5 -12.81 5.97 13.31
C ASN A 5 -13.09 6.08 11.79
N ILE A 6 -14.38 6.02 11.41
CA ILE A 6 -14.77 6.27 10.02
C ILE A 6 -14.65 7.76 9.76
N ASN A 7 -13.73 8.11 8.87
CA ASN A 7 -13.49 9.51 8.51
C ASN A 7 -14.52 9.93 7.46
N GLY A 8 -15.26 11.02 7.69
CA GLY A 8 -16.11 11.60 6.64
C GLY A 8 -15.27 12.08 5.45
N ASN A 9 -15.85 12.18 4.25
CA ASN A 9 -15.20 12.85 3.13
C ASN A 9 -15.31 14.36 3.30
N TRP A 10 -14.15 15.04 3.39
CA TRP A 10 -14.11 16.48 3.54
C TRP A 10 -14.78 17.22 2.37
N ASN A 11 -14.63 16.73 1.14
CA ASN A 11 -15.26 17.34 -0.05
C ASN A 11 -16.78 17.23 -0.06
N SER A 12 -17.35 16.33 0.73
CA SER A 12 -18.80 16.23 0.93
C SER A 12 -19.29 17.15 2.04
N SER A 13 -18.39 17.62 2.92
CA SER A 13 -18.71 18.55 4.01
C SER A 13 -18.68 20.03 3.61
N VAL A 14 -18.11 20.35 2.43
CA VAL A 14 -17.96 21.73 1.95
C VAL A 14 -18.70 21.97 0.64
N ASN A 15 -19.15 23.20 0.44
CA ASN A 15 -19.67 23.70 -0.82
C ASN A 15 -18.52 24.11 -1.75
N LEU A 16 -18.71 23.96 -3.06
CA LEU A 16 -17.73 24.36 -4.10
C LEU A 16 -16.32 23.82 -3.81
N ALA A 17 -16.22 22.54 -3.44
CA ALA A 17 -14.96 21.86 -3.25
C ALA A 17 -14.10 21.97 -4.52
N GLY A 18 -12.89 22.46 -4.37
CA GLY A 18 -11.92 22.66 -5.43
C GLY A 18 -10.50 22.47 -4.91
N TYR A 19 -9.53 22.75 -5.76
CA TYR A 19 -8.12 22.56 -5.45
C TYR A 19 -7.28 23.71 -6.01
N LYS A 20 -6.11 23.89 -5.42
CA LYS A 20 -5.06 24.79 -5.88
C LYS A 20 -3.78 23.99 -6.06
N LEU A 21 -3.18 24.11 -7.25
CA LEU A 21 -1.92 23.48 -7.59
C LEU A 21 -0.83 24.53 -7.64
N THR A 22 0.34 24.19 -7.12
CA THR A 22 1.55 25.01 -7.30
C THR A 22 2.73 24.10 -7.58
N LEU A 23 3.37 24.33 -8.73
CA LEU A 23 4.56 23.61 -9.16
C LEU A 23 5.79 24.48 -8.88
N TYR A 24 6.74 23.95 -8.13
CA TYR A 24 7.99 24.61 -7.78
C TYR A 24 9.19 23.93 -8.42
N LEU A 25 10.18 24.73 -8.79
CA LEU A 25 11.57 24.30 -8.94
C LEU A 25 12.31 24.60 -7.64
N VAL A 26 13.01 23.63 -7.07
CA VAL A 26 13.59 23.73 -5.73
C VAL A 26 15.04 23.27 -5.66
N LYS A 27 15.79 23.76 -4.67
CA LYS A 27 17.12 23.21 -4.35
C LYS A 27 17.00 21.84 -3.65
N LYS A 28 18.08 21.05 -3.69
CA LYS A 28 18.13 19.69 -3.11
C LYS A 28 17.70 19.59 -1.63
N PRO A 29 18.10 20.50 -0.71
CA PRO A 29 17.64 20.44 0.68
C PRO A 29 16.13 20.50 0.80
N LEU A 30 15.51 21.40 0.04
CA LEU A 30 14.07 21.61 0.05
C LEU A 30 13.31 20.48 -0.67
N TRP A 31 13.93 19.85 -1.68
CA TRP A 31 13.39 18.65 -2.30
C TRP A 31 13.36 17.44 -1.33
N ASN A 32 14.42 17.27 -0.53
CA ASN A 32 14.50 16.21 0.48
C ASN A 32 13.53 16.41 1.65
N SER A 33 13.15 17.66 1.94
CA SER A 33 12.25 18.01 3.04
C SER A 33 11.38 19.19 2.61
N PRO A 34 10.28 18.92 1.88
CA PRO A 34 9.46 19.97 1.27
C PRO A 34 8.61 20.74 2.27
N ASP A 35 8.62 20.40 3.56
CA ASP A 35 7.71 20.95 4.57
C ASP A 35 7.70 22.48 4.66
N ALA A 36 8.85 23.11 4.39
CA ALA A 36 8.95 24.56 4.38
C ALA A 36 8.10 25.22 3.26
N LEU A 37 7.60 24.47 2.28
CA LEU A 37 6.72 24.93 1.21
C LEU A 37 5.23 24.97 1.60
N ALA A 38 4.83 24.57 2.81
CA ALA A 38 3.50 24.97 3.30
C ALA A 38 3.33 26.48 3.24
N ASN A 39 4.34 27.18 3.77
CA ASN A 39 4.47 28.63 3.71
C ASN A 39 5.69 28.99 2.84
N ASP A 40 5.42 29.01 1.54
CA ASP A 40 6.38 29.25 0.46
C ASP A 40 7.10 30.61 0.51
N SER A 41 6.56 31.60 1.23
CA SER A 41 7.14 32.95 1.34
C SER A 41 8.61 32.96 1.80
N GLY A 42 8.97 32.13 2.77
CA GLY A 42 10.33 32.02 3.30
C GLY A 42 11.33 31.42 2.28
N PRO A 43 11.07 30.20 1.77
CA PRO A 43 11.91 29.57 0.75
C PRO A 43 12.06 30.42 -0.53
N ILE A 44 10.99 31.10 -0.98
CA ILE A 44 11.05 31.96 -2.16
C ILE A 44 11.95 33.17 -1.91
N GLN A 45 11.82 33.85 -0.76
CA GLN A 45 12.66 35.00 -0.42
C GLN A 45 14.15 34.65 -0.30
N LYS A 46 14.47 33.43 0.15
CA LYS A 46 15.84 32.91 0.20
C LYS A 46 16.40 32.52 -1.18
N GLY A 47 15.56 32.45 -2.21
CA GLY A 47 15.94 31.92 -3.51
C GLY A 47 16.18 30.42 -3.52
N ASP A 48 15.53 29.68 -2.61
CA ASP A 48 15.60 28.22 -2.52
C ASP A 48 14.49 27.53 -3.33
N ALA A 49 13.47 28.29 -3.73
CA ALA A 49 12.36 27.85 -4.57
C ALA A 49 11.94 28.92 -5.59
N ILE A 50 11.51 28.50 -6.78
CA ILE A 50 10.86 29.33 -7.80
C ILE A 50 9.54 28.67 -8.18
N ILE A 51 8.47 29.48 -8.29
CA ILE A 51 7.17 29.02 -8.80
C ILE A 51 7.23 28.93 -10.32
N ILE A 52 6.93 27.75 -10.87
CA ILE A 52 6.78 27.52 -12.31
C ILE A 52 5.36 27.88 -12.75
N ALA A 53 4.36 27.31 -12.06
CA ALA A 53 2.95 27.51 -12.35
C ALA A 53 2.12 27.43 -11.08
N GLU A 54 1.10 28.27 -11.00
CA GLU A 54 0.14 28.33 -9.89
C GLU A 54 -1.27 28.54 -10.44
N THR A 55 -2.20 27.66 -10.03
CA THR A 55 -3.60 27.76 -10.43
C THR A 55 -4.19 29.14 -10.08
N GLY A 56 -4.63 29.87 -11.11
CA GLY A 56 -5.30 31.17 -10.95
C GLY A 56 -4.39 32.37 -10.70
N ALA A 57 -3.07 32.20 -10.70
CA ALA A 57 -2.11 33.30 -10.48
C ALA A 57 -1.14 33.50 -11.66
N THR A 58 -0.62 32.43 -12.25
CA THR A 58 0.34 32.52 -13.37
C THR A 58 -0.39 32.62 -14.70
N THR A 59 0.01 33.58 -15.54
CA THR A 59 -0.59 33.83 -16.86
C THR A 59 0.17 33.16 -18.00
N VAL A 60 1.49 32.99 -17.85
CA VAL A 60 2.36 32.43 -18.90
C VAL A 60 2.36 30.90 -18.87
N PHE A 61 2.46 30.33 -17.67
CA PHE A 61 2.42 28.89 -17.44
C PHE A 61 1.18 28.52 -16.66
N SER A 62 0.38 27.58 -17.14
CA SER A 62 -0.76 27.02 -16.40
C SER A 62 -0.62 25.52 -16.26
N ILE A 63 -0.97 24.99 -15.09
CA ILE A 63 -0.97 23.55 -14.80
C ILE A 63 -2.42 23.05 -14.77
N ASP A 64 -2.69 21.97 -15.50
CA ASP A 64 -4.00 21.31 -15.53
C ASP A 64 -3.83 19.78 -15.75
N ASN A 65 -4.94 19.05 -15.67
CA ASN A 65 -5.03 17.61 -15.93
C ASN A 65 -4.01 16.79 -15.12
N VAL A 66 -3.92 17.06 -13.82
CA VAL A 66 -3.04 16.29 -12.93
C VAL A 66 -3.70 14.95 -12.61
N ASN A 67 -3.03 13.88 -12.99
CA ASN A 67 -3.36 12.51 -12.61
C ASN A 67 -2.28 11.98 -11.66
N LEU A 68 -2.68 11.49 -10.49
CA LEU A 68 -1.77 10.83 -9.55
C LEU A 68 -2.25 9.41 -9.30
N THR A 69 -1.33 8.45 -9.38
CA THR A 69 -1.61 7.06 -8.99
C THR A 69 -0.99 6.76 -7.65
N THR A 70 -1.82 6.40 -6.66
CA THR A 70 -1.41 5.99 -5.33
C THR A 70 -1.61 4.50 -5.11
N PHE A 71 -0.54 3.79 -4.80
CA PHE A 71 -0.60 2.41 -4.33
C PHE A 71 -0.67 2.42 -2.81
N ILE A 72 -1.76 1.90 -2.26
CA ILE A 72 -2.00 1.81 -0.80
C ILE A 72 -1.36 0.55 -0.24
N ARG A 73 -1.23 -0.47 -1.08
CA ARG A 73 -0.51 -1.71 -0.80
C ARG A 73 0.51 -1.95 -1.89
N GLY A 74 1.66 -2.50 -1.51
CA GLY A 74 2.60 -3.03 -2.48
C GLY A 74 2.07 -4.30 -3.18
N GLY A 75 1.92 -4.27 -4.50
CA GLY A 75 1.58 -5.42 -5.34
C GLY A 75 2.79 -6.22 -5.85
N GLN A 76 2.57 -7.21 -6.73
CA GLN A 76 3.64 -8.10 -7.22
C GLN A 76 4.75 -7.38 -7.97
N LYS A 77 4.40 -6.34 -8.73
CA LYS A 77 5.37 -5.48 -9.42
C LYS A 77 5.83 -4.32 -8.56
N ASN A 78 5.10 -3.95 -7.51
CA ASN A 78 5.30 -2.77 -6.68
C ASN A 78 5.47 -3.16 -5.23
N VAL A 79 6.71 -3.31 -4.74
CA VAL A 79 6.97 -3.85 -3.39
C VAL A 79 6.40 -2.98 -2.24
N ASP A 80 6.31 -1.66 -2.45
CA ASP A 80 5.88 -0.67 -1.45
C ASP A 80 4.60 0.07 -1.82
N ALA A 81 3.84 0.46 -0.78
CA ALA A 81 2.75 1.44 -0.88
C ALA A 81 3.35 2.84 -1.14
N SER A 82 3.06 3.42 -2.28
CA SER A 82 3.61 4.72 -2.68
C SER A 82 2.77 5.40 -3.76
N THR A 83 2.78 6.73 -3.79
CA THR A 83 2.24 7.52 -4.91
C THR A 83 3.19 7.45 -6.11
N GLY A 84 3.02 6.47 -6.99
CA GLY A 84 4.08 6.04 -7.90
C GLY A 84 4.38 6.98 -9.07
N VAL A 85 3.37 7.61 -9.67
CA VAL A 85 3.54 8.41 -10.89
C VAL A 85 2.58 9.60 -10.84
N VAL A 86 3.10 10.78 -11.18
CA VAL A 86 2.33 12.00 -11.35
C VAL A 86 2.44 12.42 -12.80
N GLN A 87 1.30 12.53 -13.47
CA GLN A 87 1.21 13.00 -14.86
C GLN A 87 0.43 14.29 -14.87
N PHE A 88 0.90 15.31 -15.58
CA PHE A 88 0.18 16.57 -15.69
C PHE A 88 0.52 17.29 -16.97
N GLN A 89 -0.33 18.25 -17.32
CA GLN A 89 -0.14 19.12 -18.47
C GLN A 89 0.23 20.52 -18.01
N LEU A 90 1.30 21.05 -18.59
CA LEU A 90 1.72 22.44 -18.43
C LEU A 90 1.53 23.16 -19.75
N GLN A 91 0.75 24.23 -19.79
CA GLN A 91 0.55 25.04 -20.99
C GLN A 91 1.40 26.31 -20.90
N GLU A 92 2.15 26.63 -21.95
CA GLU A 92 2.82 27.91 -22.16
C GLU A 92 2.12 28.71 -23.26
N VAL A 93 1.60 29.88 -22.91
CA VAL A 93 0.89 30.74 -23.85
C VAL A 93 1.89 31.44 -24.78
N LEU A 94 1.71 31.31 -26.10
CA LEU A 94 2.48 32.00 -27.14
C LEU A 94 4.01 31.80 -27.09
N GLY A 95 4.50 30.68 -26.53
CA GLY A 95 5.94 30.44 -26.38
C GLY A 95 6.35 28.98 -26.35
N PHE A 96 7.66 28.74 -26.45
CA PHE A 96 8.33 27.45 -26.30
C PHE A 96 9.64 27.65 -25.50
N ASN A 97 9.56 28.28 -24.33
CA ASN A 97 10.74 28.72 -23.59
C ASN A 97 10.85 28.03 -22.22
N PHE A 98 9.92 27.13 -21.87
CA PHE A 98 9.92 26.42 -20.59
C PHE A 98 11.26 25.74 -20.27
N LEU A 99 11.78 24.94 -21.21
CA LEU A 99 13.01 24.18 -21.02
C LEU A 99 14.24 25.10 -20.89
N ASP A 100 14.30 26.16 -21.69
CA ASP A 100 15.37 27.16 -21.63
C ASP A 100 15.36 27.91 -20.31
N LYS A 101 14.18 28.25 -19.79
CA LYS A 101 14.03 28.92 -18.48
C LYS A 101 14.49 28.02 -17.34
N ILE A 102 14.21 26.71 -17.39
CA ILE A 102 14.74 25.75 -16.40
C ILE A 102 16.27 25.70 -16.50
N LEU A 103 16.84 25.58 -17.70
CA LEU A 103 18.29 25.53 -17.87
C LEU A 103 18.98 26.83 -17.46
N ALA A 104 18.34 27.99 -17.62
CA ALA A 104 18.89 29.27 -17.22
C ALA A 104 19.14 29.37 -15.70
N VAL A 105 18.31 28.70 -14.89
CA VAL A 105 18.43 28.70 -13.42
C VAL A 105 19.26 27.53 -12.87
N SER A 106 19.77 26.66 -13.74
CA SER A 106 20.60 25.49 -13.39
C SER A 106 21.75 25.82 -12.44
N SER A 107 22.53 26.86 -12.76
CA SER A 107 23.67 27.31 -11.95
C SER A 107 23.30 27.76 -10.54
N ILE A 108 22.12 28.38 -10.37
CA ILE A 108 21.63 28.88 -9.07
C ILE A 108 21.13 27.74 -8.19
N PHE A 109 20.51 26.74 -8.82
CA PHE A 109 19.86 25.61 -8.14
C PHE A 109 20.75 24.38 -8.00
N GLY A 110 21.96 24.41 -8.57
CA GLY A 110 22.97 23.35 -8.39
C GLY A 110 22.67 22.07 -9.17
N PHE A 111 21.90 22.16 -10.25
CA PHE A 111 21.71 21.08 -11.22
C PHE A 111 22.36 21.45 -12.55
N SER A 112 22.66 20.46 -13.37
CA SER A 112 23.37 20.69 -14.63
C SER A 112 22.62 20.22 -15.87
N THR A 113 21.60 19.40 -15.66
CA THR A 113 20.73 18.88 -16.72
C THR A 113 19.28 18.97 -16.25
N ILE A 114 18.34 19.06 -17.19
CA ILE A 114 16.90 19.08 -16.86
C ILE A 114 16.51 17.80 -16.08
N ALA A 115 17.15 16.67 -16.39
CA ALA A 115 16.92 15.40 -15.70
C ALA A 115 17.38 15.39 -14.24
N SER A 116 18.31 16.27 -13.85
CA SER A 116 18.77 16.44 -12.46
C SER A 116 18.07 17.60 -11.74
N ALA A 117 17.13 18.29 -12.40
CA ALA A 117 16.34 19.33 -11.78
C ALA A 117 15.31 18.73 -10.81
N ASN A 118 15.09 19.45 -9.71
CA ASN A 118 14.25 19.00 -8.61
C ASN A 118 12.97 19.82 -8.54
N TYR A 119 11.83 19.12 -8.52
CA TYR A 119 10.52 19.76 -8.54
C TYR A 119 9.72 19.37 -7.31
N VAL A 120 8.82 20.24 -6.87
CA VAL A 120 7.81 19.91 -5.85
C VAL A 120 6.44 20.34 -6.36
N LEU A 121 5.47 19.42 -6.31
CA LEU A 121 4.06 19.73 -6.56
C LEU A 121 3.35 19.87 -5.22
N LYS A 122 2.79 21.06 -4.99
CA LYS A 122 1.90 21.34 -3.85
C LYS A 122 0.45 21.24 -4.31
N VAL A 123 -0.34 20.47 -3.57
CA VAL A 123 -1.80 20.33 -3.77
C VAL A 123 -2.51 20.77 -2.50
N GLU A 124 -3.37 21.77 -2.62
CA GLU A 124 -4.18 22.31 -1.53
C GLU A 124 -5.66 22.18 -1.89
N PHE A 125 -6.47 21.67 -0.96
CA PHE A 125 -7.92 21.58 -1.16
C PHE A 125 -8.62 22.76 -0.50
N ILE A 126 -9.51 23.39 -1.24
CA ILE A 126 -10.24 24.59 -0.83
C ILE A 126 -11.73 24.40 -1.05
N GLY A 127 -12.54 24.97 -0.19
CA GLY A 127 -13.99 24.93 -0.30
C GLY A 127 -14.62 26.08 0.47
N ARG A 128 -15.95 26.03 0.58
CA ARG A 128 -16.73 26.97 1.37
C ARG A 128 -17.54 26.24 2.43
N ASP A 129 -17.56 26.79 3.62
CA ASP A 129 -18.42 26.32 4.70
C ASP A 129 -19.90 26.41 4.26
N PRO A 130 -20.69 25.33 4.39
CA PRO A 130 -22.11 25.35 4.04
C PRO A 130 -22.95 26.36 4.83
N GLU A 131 -22.58 26.67 6.09
CA GLU A 131 -23.37 27.56 6.96
C GLU A 131 -22.93 29.02 6.85
N THR A 132 -21.62 29.26 6.80
CA THR A 132 -21.05 30.62 6.87
C THR A 132 -20.63 31.18 5.53
N ASP A 133 -20.56 30.36 4.47
CA ASP A 133 -20.03 30.68 3.13
C ASP A 133 -18.57 31.20 3.15
N LEU A 134 -17.88 31.10 4.29
CA LEU A 134 -16.48 31.46 4.42
C LEU A 134 -15.59 30.43 3.74
N ARG A 135 -14.44 30.88 3.23
CA ARG A 135 -13.44 29.99 2.64
C ARG A 135 -12.84 29.10 3.71
N VAL A 136 -12.94 27.79 3.52
CA VAL A 136 -12.33 26.77 4.37
C VAL A 136 -11.28 26.02 3.54
N GLN A 137 -10.14 25.76 4.15
CA GLN A 137 -9.07 24.96 3.56
C GLN A 137 -9.01 23.62 4.29
N TYR A 138 -8.75 22.55 3.55
CA TYR A 138 -8.46 21.25 4.17
C TYR A 138 -7.20 21.37 5.02
N PRO A 139 -7.18 20.90 6.29
CA PRO A 139 -6.06 21.14 7.19
C PRO A 139 -4.71 20.64 6.68
N ASN A 140 -4.70 19.55 5.91
CA ASN A 140 -3.47 18.97 5.38
C ASN A 140 -3.15 19.52 3.99
N ILE A 141 -1.87 19.83 3.78
CA ILE A 141 -1.32 20.21 2.48
C ILE A 141 -0.51 19.03 1.96
N PHE A 142 -0.67 18.67 0.69
CA PHE A 142 0.08 17.57 0.09
C PHE A 142 1.26 18.10 -0.71
N LEU A 143 2.46 17.65 -0.37
CA LEU A 143 3.71 18.01 -1.03
C LEU A 143 4.37 16.78 -1.64
N TYR A 144 4.46 16.75 -2.97
CA TYR A 144 5.10 15.67 -3.71
C TYR A 144 6.44 16.15 -4.25
N SER A 145 7.54 15.57 -3.76
CA SER A 145 8.87 15.76 -4.35
C SER A 145 8.99 14.91 -5.62
N LEU A 146 9.22 15.57 -6.74
CA LEU A 146 9.14 15.01 -8.10
C LEU A 146 10.47 15.17 -8.85
N VAL A 147 10.75 14.20 -9.72
CA VAL A 147 11.75 14.29 -10.79
C VAL A 147 11.05 13.95 -12.10
N PHE A 148 11.25 14.76 -13.13
CA PHE A 148 10.63 14.54 -14.44
C PHE A 148 11.35 13.40 -15.17
N GLN A 149 10.59 12.35 -15.49
CA GLN A 149 11.07 11.23 -16.30
C GLN A 149 10.96 11.56 -17.78
N GLU A 150 9.85 12.17 -18.18
CA GLU A 150 9.55 12.46 -19.57
C GLU A 150 8.82 13.80 -19.69
N ILE A 151 9.19 14.57 -20.71
CA ILE A 151 8.52 15.81 -21.10
C ILE A 151 8.25 15.69 -22.59
N GLN A 152 6.99 15.58 -22.99
CA GLN A 152 6.58 15.64 -24.39
C GLN A 152 5.99 17.02 -24.66
N ALA A 153 6.52 17.73 -25.64
CA ALA A 153 6.06 19.06 -25.96
C ALA A 153 5.37 19.08 -27.33
N SER A 154 4.14 19.59 -27.36
CA SER A 154 3.35 19.77 -28.56
C SER A 154 3.11 21.26 -28.79
N VAL A 155 3.65 21.79 -29.89
CA VAL A 155 3.54 23.21 -30.25
C VAL A 155 2.36 23.40 -31.19
N SER A 156 1.49 24.36 -30.88
CA SER A 156 0.32 24.74 -31.67
C SER A 156 0.25 26.26 -31.85
N GLU A 157 -0.69 26.73 -32.68
CA GLU A 157 -0.92 28.17 -32.90
C GLU A 157 -1.32 28.92 -31.62
N SER A 158 -1.86 28.23 -30.62
CA SER A 158 -2.28 28.80 -29.34
C SER A 158 -1.15 28.84 -28.29
N GLY A 159 0.00 28.23 -28.57
CA GLY A 159 1.10 28.03 -27.62
C GLY A 159 1.58 26.57 -27.55
N THR A 160 2.34 26.25 -26.51
CA THR A 160 2.90 24.91 -26.30
C THR A 160 2.23 24.21 -25.13
N THR A 161 1.85 22.95 -25.32
CA THR A 161 1.46 22.05 -24.23
C THR A 161 2.60 21.09 -23.95
N TYR A 162 3.01 21.00 -22.68
CA TYR A 162 3.98 20.04 -22.18
C TYR A 162 3.25 18.96 -21.37
N ASP A 163 3.24 17.74 -21.88
CA ASP A 163 2.81 16.55 -21.15
C ASP A 163 3.99 16.01 -20.35
N ILE A 164 3.90 16.08 -19.02
CA ILE A 164 4.99 15.74 -18.12
C ILE A 164 4.63 14.48 -17.34
N ILE A 165 5.54 13.50 -17.37
CA ILE A 165 5.49 12.31 -16.51
C ILE A 165 6.59 12.46 -15.46
N ALA A 166 6.18 12.49 -14.20
CA ALA A 166 7.05 12.67 -13.06
C ALA A 166 7.00 11.47 -12.11
N LEU A 167 8.17 11.14 -11.54
CA LEU A 167 8.33 10.12 -10.52
C LEU A 167 8.49 10.80 -9.16
N ASN A 168 7.79 10.28 -8.15
CA ASN A 168 7.96 10.75 -6.78
C ASN A 168 9.23 10.15 -6.13
N ASN A 169 9.60 10.68 -4.96
CA ASN A 169 10.75 10.18 -4.19
C ASN A 169 10.72 8.66 -3.97
N GLN A 170 9.61 8.09 -3.48
CA GLN A 170 9.53 6.65 -3.20
C GLN A 170 9.71 5.79 -4.46
N ARG A 171 9.15 6.22 -5.60
CA ARG A 171 9.31 5.51 -6.86
C ARG A 171 10.73 5.61 -7.39
N MET A 172 11.36 6.77 -7.25
CA MET A 172 12.78 6.97 -7.56
C MET A 172 13.68 6.08 -6.70
N ALA A 173 13.41 5.98 -5.39
CA ALA A 173 14.15 5.12 -4.47
C ALA A 173 14.15 3.67 -4.94
N LYS A 174 12.99 3.17 -5.38
CA LYS A 174 12.85 1.81 -5.90
C LYS A 174 13.61 1.59 -7.21
N TYR A 175 13.59 2.56 -8.14
CA TYR A 175 14.39 2.46 -9.37
C TYR A 175 15.89 2.39 -9.06
N GLN A 176 16.33 3.12 -8.05
CA GLN A 176 17.73 3.21 -7.66
C GLN A 176 18.18 2.08 -6.72
N SER A 177 17.26 1.37 -6.05
CA SER A 177 17.56 0.30 -5.08
C SER A 177 17.90 -1.06 -5.71
N SER A 178 18.30 -1.08 -6.99
CA SER A 178 18.84 -2.26 -7.67
C SER A 178 20.38 -2.24 -7.72
N VAL A 179 20.98 -3.42 -7.58
CA VAL A 179 22.42 -3.64 -7.79
C VAL A 179 22.68 -4.09 -9.23
N TYR A 180 23.74 -3.58 -9.87
CA TYR A 180 24.03 -3.87 -11.28
C TYR A 180 24.85 -5.14 -11.50
N THR A 181 25.53 -5.63 -10.47
CA THR A 181 26.30 -6.87 -10.49
C THR A 181 26.09 -7.66 -9.21
N ASN A 182 26.66 -8.85 -9.14
CA ASN A 182 26.54 -9.68 -7.96
C ASN A 182 27.25 -9.04 -6.75
N VAL A 183 26.60 -9.09 -5.58
CA VAL A 183 27.16 -8.64 -4.31
C VAL A 183 27.21 -9.84 -3.36
N GLU A 184 28.41 -10.16 -2.89
CA GLU A 184 28.62 -11.22 -1.89
C GLU A 184 28.48 -10.65 -0.48
N ILE A 185 27.58 -11.23 0.31
CA ILE A 185 27.39 -10.98 1.73
C ILE A 185 28.03 -12.13 2.47
N LYS A 186 28.98 -11.83 3.37
CA LYS A 186 29.70 -12.82 4.16
C LYS A 186 29.44 -12.63 5.63
N ASP A 187 29.59 -13.73 6.37
CA ASP A 187 29.69 -13.74 7.83
C ASP A 187 28.49 -13.15 8.59
N PHE A 188 27.31 -13.76 8.45
CA PHE A 188 26.15 -13.41 9.29
C PHE A 188 25.53 -14.62 10.01
N THR A 189 24.95 -14.35 11.18
CA THR A 189 24.32 -15.37 12.06
C THR A 189 22.91 -14.98 12.51
N THR A 190 22.71 -13.70 12.82
CA THR A 190 21.41 -13.11 13.20
C THR A 190 20.86 -12.21 12.09
N VAL A 191 19.57 -11.85 12.17
CA VAL A 191 18.94 -10.91 11.23
C VAL A 191 19.60 -9.52 11.32
N ALA A 192 19.97 -9.05 12.51
CA ALA A 192 20.67 -7.77 12.67
C ALA A 192 22.07 -7.80 12.05
N ASP A 193 22.80 -8.91 12.19
CA ASP A 193 24.10 -9.09 11.54
C ASP A 193 23.95 -9.15 10.03
N PHE A 194 22.91 -9.83 9.52
CA PHE A 194 22.61 -9.89 8.10
C PHE A 194 22.32 -8.50 7.53
N ILE A 195 21.51 -7.67 8.20
CA ILE A 195 21.22 -6.30 7.77
C ILE A 195 22.50 -5.46 7.72
N LYS A 196 23.32 -5.50 8.77
CA LYS A 196 24.60 -4.76 8.82
C LYS A 196 25.60 -5.28 7.77
N ALA A 197 25.66 -6.59 7.57
CA ALA A 197 26.51 -7.20 6.56
C ALA A 197 26.06 -6.81 5.14
N THR A 198 24.75 -6.80 4.88
CA THR A 198 24.19 -6.33 3.61
C THR A 198 24.53 -4.86 3.36
N GLU A 199 24.37 -3.98 4.36
CA GLU A 199 24.73 -2.56 4.23
C GLU A 199 26.21 -2.38 3.89
N ARG A 200 27.11 -3.07 4.62
CA ARG A 200 28.55 -3.02 4.36
C ARG A 200 28.90 -3.54 2.97
N ALA A 201 28.29 -4.65 2.55
CA ALA A 201 28.55 -5.26 1.25
C ALA A 201 28.08 -4.35 0.09
N CYS A 202 26.88 -3.77 0.20
CA CYS A 202 26.37 -2.81 -0.78
C CYS A 202 27.22 -1.54 -0.86
N ASN A 203 27.62 -0.96 0.28
CA ASN A 203 28.47 0.23 0.27
C ASN A 203 29.88 -0.05 -0.28
N LYS A 204 30.48 -1.19 0.07
CA LYS A 204 31.76 -1.61 -0.50
C LYS A 204 31.67 -1.83 -2.01
N TYR A 205 30.56 -2.42 -2.48
CA TYR A 205 30.29 -2.58 -3.90
C TYR A 205 30.27 -1.24 -4.65
N GLU A 206 29.58 -0.23 -4.12
CA GLU A 206 29.54 1.11 -4.72
C GLU A 206 30.92 1.78 -4.71
N GLU A 207 31.71 1.58 -3.66
CA GLU A 207 33.11 2.05 -3.62
C GLU A 207 33.99 1.35 -4.66
N ASP A 208 33.86 0.03 -4.83
CA ASP A 208 34.69 -0.75 -5.75
C ASP A 208 34.32 -0.45 -7.22
N MET A 209 33.04 -0.26 -7.52
CA MET A 209 32.59 0.29 -8.80
C MET A 209 33.18 1.68 -9.06
N SER A 210 33.20 2.53 -8.03
CA SER A 210 33.76 3.88 -8.15
C SER A 210 35.27 3.85 -8.43
N LYS A 211 36.03 2.93 -7.82
CA LYS A 211 37.49 2.76 -8.05
C LYS A 211 37.85 2.25 -9.44
N GLN A 212 36.96 1.50 -10.09
CA GLN A 212 37.18 1.06 -11.48
C GLN A 212 37.04 2.21 -12.49
N ASP A 213 36.33 3.28 -12.14
CA ASP A 213 36.31 4.53 -12.89
C ASP A 213 37.59 5.35 -12.54
N GLN A 214 38.53 5.51 -13.48
CA GLN A 214 39.75 6.30 -13.24
C GLN A 214 39.43 7.79 -12.96
N GLY A 215 39.79 8.28 -11.76
CA GLY A 215 39.68 9.69 -11.36
C GLY A 215 38.78 9.88 -10.13
N ASN A 216 39.38 10.29 -9.00
CA ASN A 216 38.76 10.55 -7.68
C ASN A 216 37.45 9.77 -7.41
N PRO A 217 37.52 8.49 -7.03
CA PRO A 217 36.34 7.64 -6.89
C PRO A 217 35.46 8.14 -5.74
N GLN A 218 34.29 8.72 -6.07
CA GLN A 218 33.22 8.97 -5.11
C GLN A 218 32.10 7.94 -5.34
N PRO A 219 31.63 7.24 -4.29
CA PRO A 219 30.50 6.33 -4.42
C PRO A 219 29.25 7.12 -4.82
N ARG A 220 28.56 6.67 -5.88
CA ARG A 220 27.36 7.36 -6.39
C ARG A 220 26.15 7.16 -5.50
N LYS A 221 26.09 6.02 -4.81
CA LYS A 221 25.01 5.61 -3.93
C LYS A 221 25.57 5.28 -2.56
N HIS A 222 24.87 5.75 -1.53
CA HIS A 222 25.08 5.38 -0.14
C HIS A 222 23.88 4.59 0.35
N TRP A 223 24.12 3.38 0.83
CA TRP A 223 23.08 2.50 1.37
C TRP A 223 23.01 2.64 2.88
N LYS A 224 21.80 2.85 3.41
CA LYS A 224 21.48 2.77 4.84
C LYS A 224 20.35 1.78 5.04
N ILE A 225 20.58 0.71 5.80
CA ILE A 225 19.56 -0.32 6.02
C ILE A 225 19.23 -0.36 7.50
N LYS A 226 17.95 -0.16 7.83
CA LYS A 226 17.46 -0.08 9.20
C LYS A 226 16.35 -1.09 9.43
N LEU A 227 16.29 -1.60 10.66
CA LEU A 227 15.17 -2.40 11.13
C LEU A 227 14.17 -1.48 11.85
N ALA A 228 12.88 -1.64 11.56
CA ALA A 228 11.84 -0.90 12.26
C ALA A 228 11.87 -1.22 13.77
N PRO A 229 11.55 -0.25 14.64
CA PRO A 229 11.60 -0.44 16.10
C PRO A 229 10.80 -1.65 16.60
N GLU A 230 9.68 -1.94 15.95
CA GLU A 230 8.79 -3.07 16.25
C GLU A 230 9.43 -4.45 16.05
N LEU A 231 10.47 -4.54 15.20
CA LEU A 231 11.23 -5.76 14.94
C LEU A 231 12.55 -5.83 15.73
N ALA A 232 12.98 -4.70 16.30
CA ALA A 232 14.22 -4.56 17.05
C ALA A 232 14.08 -4.92 18.55
N GLY A 233 12.89 -5.35 19.00
CA GLY A 233 12.64 -5.68 20.41
C GLY A 233 12.63 -4.46 21.35
N ILE A 234 12.59 -3.24 20.81
CA ILE A 234 12.49 -2.02 21.61
C ILE A 234 11.01 -1.82 21.93
N GLU A 235 10.59 -2.12 23.17
CA GLU A 235 9.27 -1.75 23.66
C GLU A 235 9.07 -0.25 23.41
N ARG A 236 8.03 0.12 22.65
CA ARG A 236 7.58 1.52 22.64
C ARG A 236 7.25 1.86 24.09
N GLU A 237 7.97 2.81 24.66
CA GLU A 237 7.74 3.36 25.99
C GLU A 237 6.23 3.57 26.16
N ALA A 238 5.63 2.81 27.07
CA ALA A 238 4.22 3.00 27.39
C ALA A 238 4.07 4.44 27.87
N VAL A 239 3.33 5.26 27.12
CA VAL A 239 2.92 6.58 27.58
C VAL A 239 2.19 6.38 28.90
N THR A 240 2.87 6.68 30.00
CA THR A 240 2.35 6.59 31.36
C THR A 240 1.23 7.60 31.50
N THR A 241 0.00 7.12 31.62
CA THR A 241 -1.15 7.94 31.99
C THR A 241 -0.94 8.48 33.41
N ASP A 242 -0.91 9.81 33.49
CA ASP A 242 -1.02 10.61 34.70
C ASP A 242 -2.19 10.12 35.58
N THR A 243 -1.88 9.81 36.83
CA THR A 243 -2.84 9.41 37.85
C THR A 243 -3.26 10.65 38.61
N ARG A 244 -4.42 11.22 38.25
CA ARG A 244 -5.16 12.10 39.15
C ARG A 244 -6.58 11.61 39.38
N VAL A 245 -6.81 11.36 40.65
CA VAL A 245 -8.05 10.92 41.31
C VAL A 245 -8.99 12.12 41.35
N ASP A 246 -10.23 11.98 40.85
CA ASP A 246 -11.42 12.34 41.64
C ASP A 246 -12.75 11.95 40.97
N HIS A 247 -13.54 11.23 41.77
CA HIS A 247 -15.00 11.06 41.77
C HIS A 247 -15.76 10.66 40.49
N GLY A 248 -16.08 9.37 40.40
CA GLY A 248 -17.44 8.96 40.05
C GLY A 248 -17.75 8.60 38.59
N LEU A 249 -16.86 7.94 37.86
CA LEU A 249 -17.24 7.18 36.66
C LEU A 249 -16.29 6.02 36.46
N ARG A 250 -16.78 4.78 36.69
CA ARG A 250 -16.02 3.56 36.38
C ARG A 250 -15.94 3.40 34.86
N VAL A 251 -14.99 4.07 34.23
CA VAL A 251 -14.49 3.67 32.91
C VAL A 251 -13.59 2.47 33.16
N ALA A 252 -13.99 1.31 32.64
CA ALA A 252 -13.18 0.11 32.70
C ALA A 252 -11.83 0.35 32.00
N ALA A 253 -10.78 0.53 32.79
CA ALA A 253 -9.41 0.30 32.39
C ALA A 253 -9.30 -1.18 32.00
N GLY A 254 -9.38 -1.46 30.69
CA GLY A 254 -9.44 -2.84 30.21
C GLY A 254 -9.99 -2.97 28.79
N MET A 255 -9.60 -2.10 27.86
CA MET A 255 -9.53 -2.49 26.45
C MET A 255 -8.06 -2.45 26.09
N ALA A 256 -7.43 -3.63 26.21
CA ALA A 256 -6.11 -3.85 25.68
C ALA A 256 -6.15 -3.44 24.20
N ARG A 257 -5.43 -2.35 23.85
CA ARG A 257 -4.71 -2.35 22.57
C ARG A 257 -4.05 -3.72 22.54
N SER A 258 -4.51 -4.62 21.67
CA SER A 258 -4.01 -5.99 21.62
C SER A 258 -2.49 -5.91 21.63
N SER A 259 -1.86 -6.21 22.77
CA SER A 259 -0.44 -6.06 22.95
C SER A 259 0.18 -7.01 21.96
N ILE A 260 0.69 -6.45 20.87
CA ILE A 260 1.46 -7.14 19.86
C ILE A 260 2.50 -7.90 20.66
N ALA A 261 2.53 -9.23 20.57
CA ALA A 261 3.68 -9.94 21.09
C ALA A 261 4.88 -9.42 20.29
N SER A 262 5.67 -8.54 20.90
CA SER A 262 6.85 -7.96 20.28
C SER A 262 7.78 -9.10 19.90
N ILE A 263 8.06 -9.23 18.60
CA ILE A 263 9.02 -10.20 18.10
C ILE A 263 10.38 -9.49 18.01
N ASN A 264 11.35 -9.96 18.78
CA ASN A 264 12.73 -9.54 18.60
C ASN A 264 13.35 -10.33 17.44
N LEU A 265 13.16 -9.83 16.21
CA LEU A 265 13.79 -10.43 15.04
C LEU A 265 15.27 -10.10 14.96
N ALA A 266 15.72 -8.98 15.54
CA ALA A 266 17.12 -8.55 15.48
C ALA A 266 18.08 -9.63 16.01
N GLU A 267 17.74 -10.27 17.12
CA GLU A 267 18.56 -11.30 17.77
C GLU A 267 18.25 -12.73 17.31
N SER A 268 17.26 -12.90 16.43
CA SER A 268 16.80 -14.22 16.00
C SER A 268 17.84 -14.89 15.07
N PRO A 269 18.20 -16.17 15.30
CA PRO A 269 19.10 -16.89 14.42
C PRO A 269 18.41 -17.20 13.08
N MET A 270 19.14 -17.05 11.99
CA MET A 270 18.64 -17.45 10.67
C MET A 270 18.81 -18.98 10.47
N GLN A 271 17.80 -19.68 9.94
CA GLN A 271 17.76 -21.14 9.76
C GLN A 271 18.98 -21.65 8.98
N GLY A 272 19.68 -22.67 9.52
CA GLY A 272 20.97 -23.18 9.01
C GLY A 272 22.03 -23.35 10.11
N THR A 273 21.71 -23.03 11.36
CA THR A 273 22.51 -23.31 12.56
C THR A 273 22.42 -24.81 12.90
N GLY A 274 23.38 -25.58 12.38
CA GLY A 274 23.23 -27.02 12.09
C GLY A 274 23.39 -28.02 13.25
N ASP A 275 23.28 -29.30 12.89
CA ASP A 275 23.82 -30.40 13.67
C ASP A 275 24.78 -31.25 12.81
N THR A 276 26.06 -31.20 13.17
CA THR A 276 27.15 -32.04 12.65
C THR A 276 27.06 -33.46 13.19
N GLY A 277 25.88 -34.07 13.10
CA GLY A 277 25.63 -35.45 13.47
C GLY A 277 25.01 -36.18 12.30
N THR A 278 25.85 -36.86 11.50
CA THR A 278 25.43 -37.79 10.43
C THR A 278 25.03 -37.17 9.08
N ALA A 279 25.92 -36.40 8.44
CA ALA A 279 25.83 -36.20 6.99
C ALA A 279 27.22 -36.18 6.35
N THR A 280 27.57 -37.32 5.77
CA THR A 280 28.79 -37.55 5.00
C THR A 280 28.79 -36.62 3.78
N LYS A 281 29.81 -35.74 3.71
CA LYS A 281 30.19 -34.84 2.60
C LYS A 281 29.38 -33.54 2.46
N MET A 282 29.75 -32.54 3.27
CA MET A 282 29.72 -31.14 2.83
C MET A 282 31.09 -30.51 3.08
N THR A 283 31.55 -29.75 2.10
CA THR A 283 32.80 -28.97 2.14
C THR A 283 32.74 -28.05 3.34
N GLN A 284 33.76 -28.14 4.19
CA GLN A 284 33.91 -27.34 5.40
C GLN A 284 33.97 -25.85 5.03
N ASN A 285 32.93 -25.10 5.37
CA ASN A 285 33.12 -23.70 5.76
C ASN A 285 32.90 -23.64 7.27
N GLU A 286 33.83 -22.94 7.92
CA GLU A 286 34.04 -22.93 9.36
C GLU A 286 32.79 -22.43 10.12
N LYS A 287 32.53 -23.08 11.27
CA LYS A 287 31.76 -22.59 12.43
C LYS A 287 30.80 -21.40 12.19
N GLY A 288 29.56 -21.70 11.81
CA GLY A 288 28.40 -20.89 12.20
C GLY A 288 28.15 -19.59 11.44
N THR A 289 28.92 -19.24 10.42
CA THR A 289 28.69 -18.06 9.57
C THR A 289 28.10 -18.43 8.21
N ARG A 290 27.09 -17.66 7.75
CA ARG A 290 26.45 -17.84 6.45
C ARG A 290 27.00 -16.84 5.42
N ASP A 291 27.06 -17.30 4.18
CA ASP A 291 27.30 -16.48 3.00
C ASP A 291 26.03 -16.40 2.15
N ALA A 292 25.79 -15.27 1.52
CA ALA A 292 24.68 -15.07 0.60
C ALA A 292 25.11 -14.20 -0.58
N ILE A 293 24.45 -14.37 -1.72
CA ILE A 293 24.74 -13.60 -2.94
C ILE A 293 23.47 -12.86 -3.34
N ILE A 294 23.58 -11.54 -3.53
CA ILE A 294 22.59 -10.75 -4.26
C ILE A 294 22.97 -10.86 -5.73
N ASN A 295 22.06 -11.39 -6.56
CA ASN A 295 22.30 -11.51 -8.00
C ASN A 295 22.21 -10.16 -8.71
N GLN A 296 22.87 -10.05 -9.85
CA GLN A 296 22.76 -8.92 -10.77
C GLN A 296 21.30 -8.55 -11.05
N ASN A 297 21.04 -7.23 -11.11
CA ASN A 297 19.74 -6.62 -11.39
C ASN A 297 18.64 -6.98 -10.38
N THR A 298 19.01 -7.44 -9.19
CA THR A 298 18.05 -7.70 -8.11
C THR A 298 17.80 -6.43 -7.30
N ASN A 299 16.55 -6.19 -6.91
CA ASN A 299 16.21 -5.13 -5.98
C ASN A 299 16.58 -5.56 -4.55
N VAL A 300 17.38 -4.74 -3.86
CA VAL A 300 17.89 -5.07 -2.51
C VAL A 300 16.76 -5.16 -1.49
N ALA A 301 15.72 -4.33 -1.60
CA ALA A 301 14.58 -4.37 -0.69
C ALA A 301 13.79 -5.69 -0.83
N ASP A 302 13.50 -6.10 -2.07
CA ASP A 302 12.81 -7.38 -2.33
C ASP A 302 13.66 -8.58 -1.90
N TYR A 303 14.96 -8.52 -2.12
CA TYR A 303 15.91 -9.54 -1.65
C TYR A 303 15.90 -9.68 -0.13
N LEU A 304 15.95 -8.56 0.61
CA LEU A 304 15.90 -8.57 2.07
C LEU A 304 14.60 -9.20 2.57
N GLU A 305 13.47 -8.83 1.99
CA GLU A 305 12.19 -9.45 2.38
C GLU A 305 12.16 -10.96 2.15
N VAL A 306 12.60 -11.43 0.98
CA VAL A 306 12.64 -12.86 0.66
C VAL A 306 13.58 -13.58 1.61
N MET A 307 14.79 -13.05 1.82
CA MET A 307 15.79 -13.71 2.64
C MET A 307 15.39 -13.79 4.11
N ILE A 308 14.79 -12.73 4.67
CA ILE A 308 14.35 -12.72 6.06
C ILE A 308 13.10 -13.61 6.24
N THR A 309 12.15 -13.56 5.30
CA THR A 309 10.93 -14.41 5.35
C THR A 309 11.30 -15.89 5.24
N ARG A 310 12.23 -16.27 4.36
CA ARG A 310 12.62 -17.67 4.15
C ARG A 310 13.36 -18.24 5.35
N ASN A 311 14.30 -17.46 5.86
CA ASN A 311 15.33 -17.97 6.77
C ASN A 311 15.11 -17.57 8.23
N SER A 312 13.94 -17.06 8.63
CA SER A 312 13.65 -16.72 10.04
C SER A 312 12.60 -17.66 10.65
N PRO A 313 13.01 -18.73 11.35
CA PRO A 313 12.07 -19.66 12.00
C PRO A 313 11.18 -18.98 13.03
N VAL A 314 11.72 -18.00 13.76
CA VAL A 314 10.99 -17.24 14.78
C VAL A 314 9.86 -16.44 14.14
N PHE A 315 10.13 -15.80 12.99
CA PHE A 315 9.10 -15.11 12.22
C PHE A 315 8.02 -16.08 11.71
N ASN A 316 8.43 -17.22 11.17
CA ASN A 316 7.50 -18.20 10.60
C ASN A 316 6.54 -18.77 11.66
N GLN A 317 7.05 -19.04 12.87
CA GLN A 317 6.22 -19.45 14.00
C GLN A 317 5.30 -18.33 14.50
N TYR A 318 5.79 -17.08 14.53
CA TYR A 318 4.99 -15.92 14.91
C TYR A 318 3.83 -15.69 13.94
N SER A 319 4.11 -15.72 12.63
CA SER A 319 3.11 -15.56 11.59
C SER A 319 2.03 -16.65 11.66
N ALA A 320 2.44 -17.91 11.82
CA ALA A 320 1.51 -19.04 11.98
C ALA A 320 0.63 -18.93 13.25
N LYS A 321 1.15 -18.35 14.35
CA LYS A 321 0.37 -18.10 15.58
C LYS A 321 -0.65 -16.96 15.40
N GLN A 322 -0.24 -15.86 14.77
CA GLN A 322 -1.10 -14.70 14.54
C GLN A 322 -2.27 -15.04 13.60
N LYS A 323 -2.00 -15.80 12.53
CA LYS A 323 -3.01 -16.31 11.61
C LYS A 323 -4.13 -17.07 12.33
N LYS A 324 -3.79 -17.90 13.32
CA LYS A 324 -4.77 -18.70 14.10
C LYS A 324 -5.57 -17.89 15.12
N LEU A 325 -4.99 -16.81 15.67
CA LEU A 325 -5.60 -16.07 16.77
C LEU A 325 -6.48 -14.91 16.31
N ILE A 326 -5.99 -14.13 15.33
CA ILE A 326 -6.59 -12.83 14.96
C ILE A 326 -7.09 -12.84 13.50
N GLY A 327 -6.71 -13.85 12.70
CA GLY A 327 -6.97 -13.85 11.25
C GLY A 327 -6.16 -12.80 10.48
N GLN A 328 -5.16 -12.22 11.13
CA GLN A 328 -4.17 -11.32 10.54
C GLN A 328 -2.85 -12.07 10.35
N VAL A 329 -2.28 -11.94 9.16
CA VAL A 329 -1.01 -12.52 8.75
C VAL A 329 0.03 -11.39 8.70
N PRO A 330 1.02 -11.39 9.62
CA PRO A 330 2.14 -10.48 9.53
C PRO A 330 3.07 -10.92 8.40
N ILE A 331 3.50 -9.97 7.58
CA ILE A 331 4.47 -10.14 6.50
C ILE A 331 5.62 -9.14 6.70
N ILE A 332 6.83 -9.50 6.27
CA ILE A 332 7.96 -8.58 6.26
C ILE A 332 7.87 -7.71 5.01
N ARG A 333 7.99 -6.38 5.19
CA ARG A 333 8.05 -5.41 4.10
C ARG A 333 9.29 -4.53 4.25
N ALA A 334 9.98 -4.24 3.15
CA ALA A 334 11.14 -3.37 3.11
C ALA A 334 10.81 -2.10 2.32
N SER A 335 10.62 -0.99 3.04
CA SER A 335 10.28 0.29 2.44
C SER A 335 11.50 1.11 2.09
N THR A 336 11.45 1.77 0.93
CA THR A 336 12.58 2.51 0.35
C THR A 336 12.35 4.01 0.25
N GLU A 337 13.36 4.78 0.63
CA GLU A 337 13.39 6.25 0.52
C GLU A 337 14.72 6.69 -0.09
N VAL A 338 14.71 7.77 -0.87
CA VAL A 338 15.94 8.37 -1.42
C VAL A 338 16.10 9.81 -0.96
N LYS A 339 17.34 10.18 -0.64
CA LYS A 339 17.76 11.56 -0.40
C LYS A 339 18.85 11.93 -1.38
N GLN A 340 18.74 13.09 -2.00
CA GLN A 340 19.82 13.63 -2.82
C GLN A 340 20.82 14.37 -1.93
N LEU A 341 22.11 14.05 -2.09
CA LEU A 341 23.20 14.71 -1.38
C LEU A 341 23.67 15.96 -2.14
N GLU A 342 24.31 16.88 -1.42
CA GLU A 342 24.77 18.17 -1.96
C GLU A 342 25.78 18.01 -3.08
N LYS A 343 26.68 17.03 -2.96
CA LYS A 343 27.73 16.77 -3.95
C LYS A 343 27.13 16.17 -5.24
N ASN A 344 27.64 16.66 -6.37
CA ASN A 344 27.40 16.07 -7.68
C ASN A 344 28.63 15.25 -8.07
N ASP A 345 28.41 14.08 -8.66
CA ASP A 345 29.47 13.31 -9.31
C ASP A 345 30.06 14.17 -10.45
N PRO A 346 31.35 14.54 -10.41
CA PRO A 346 31.97 15.37 -11.44
C PRO A 346 31.93 14.78 -12.86
N ARG A 347 31.76 13.45 -13.00
CA ARG A 347 31.80 12.75 -14.29
C ARG A 347 30.43 12.63 -14.94
N THR A 348 29.43 12.17 -14.19
CA THR A 348 28.07 11.97 -14.70
C THR A 348 27.19 13.19 -14.48
N ASN A 349 27.66 14.14 -13.68
CA ASN A 349 26.93 15.35 -13.34
C ASN A 349 25.56 15.07 -12.70
N THR A 350 25.49 13.94 -11.99
CA THR A 350 24.32 13.47 -11.26
C THR A 350 24.54 13.69 -9.77
N PRO A 351 23.49 14.00 -8.99
CA PRO A 351 23.61 14.06 -7.55
C PRO A 351 24.00 12.70 -6.98
N GLU A 352 24.87 12.70 -5.96
CA GLU A 352 25.03 11.53 -5.09
C GLU A 352 23.71 11.28 -4.37
N VAL A 353 23.35 10.01 -4.17
CA VAL A 353 22.07 9.64 -3.54
C VAL A 353 22.29 8.74 -2.33
N GLU A 354 21.51 8.98 -1.28
CA GLU A 354 21.41 8.11 -0.11
C GLU A 354 20.09 7.33 -0.20
N ILE A 355 20.18 6.01 -0.29
CA ILE A 355 19.04 5.10 -0.30
C ILE A 355 18.87 4.53 1.11
N THR A 356 17.77 4.86 1.76
CA THR A 356 17.41 4.29 3.05
C THR A 356 16.38 3.17 2.84
N ILE A 357 16.70 1.96 3.31
CA ILE A 357 15.79 0.82 3.33
C ILE A 357 15.38 0.57 4.79
N THR A 358 14.09 0.58 5.07
CA THR A 358 13.54 0.27 6.40
C THR A 358 12.75 -1.03 6.31
N VAL A 359 13.23 -2.07 7.00
CA VAL A 359 12.53 -3.37 7.09
C VAL A 359 11.56 -3.34 8.27
N GLY A 360 10.26 -3.48 8.00
CA GLY A 360 9.17 -3.46 8.99
C GLY A 360 8.18 -4.61 8.84
N LEU A 361 7.13 -4.59 9.64
CA LEU A 361 6.00 -5.51 9.58
C LEU A 361 4.81 -4.86 8.90
N PHE A 362 4.25 -5.55 7.92
CA PHE A 362 2.95 -5.25 7.36
C PHE A 362 1.94 -6.31 7.83
N ARG A 363 0.70 -5.89 8.11
CA ARG A 363 -0.37 -6.81 8.49
C ARG A 363 -1.40 -6.89 7.39
N ASP A 364 -1.61 -8.11 6.92
CA ASP A 364 -2.68 -8.42 5.99
C ASP A 364 -3.74 -9.28 6.68
N SER A 365 -5.01 -9.00 6.44
CA SER A 365 -6.14 -9.78 6.96
C SER A 365 -7.00 -10.40 5.86
N THR A 366 -6.57 -10.32 4.61
CA THR A 366 -7.31 -10.84 3.43
C THR A 366 -6.93 -12.25 3.03
N HIS A 367 -6.01 -12.89 3.75
CA HIS A 367 -5.61 -14.27 3.53
C HIS A 367 -6.68 -15.26 3.99
N PRO A 368 -7.32 -16.00 3.08
CA PRO A 368 -8.13 -17.14 3.47
C PRO A 368 -7.25 -18.21 4.11
N ASP A 369 -7.86 -19.06 4.94
CA ASP A 369 -7.18 -20.25 5.45
C ASP A 369 -6.76 -21.14 4.28
N VAL A 370 -5.58 -21.74 4.39
CA VAL A 370 -5.10 -22.73 3.40
C VAL A 370 -5.96 -23.98 3.40
N ASP A 371 -6.66 -24.28 4.50
CA ASP A 371 -7.61 -25.39 4.59
C ASP A 371 -9.04 -24.95 4.25
N ALA A 372 -9.59 -25.52 3.16
CA ALA A 372 -10.92 -25.20 2.67
C ALA A 372 -12.03 -25.44 3.71
N LYS A 373 -11.91 -26.47 4.56
CA LYS A 373 -12.91 -26.77 5.60
C LYS A 373 -12.87 -25.73 6.71
N LYS A 374 -11.68 -25.32 7.13
CA LYS A 374 -11.53 -24.26 8.14
C LYS A 374 -12.01 -22.92 7.61
N GLN A 375 -11.72 -22.60 6.35
CA GLN A 375 -12.25 -21.38 5.74
C GLN A 375 -13.78 -21.41 5.72
N GLU A 376 -14.39 -22.54 5.38
CA GLU A 376 -15.85 -22.71 5.42
C GLU A 376 -16.42 -22.52 6.83
N GLU A 377 -15.78 -23.08 7.86
CA GLU A 377 -16.15 -22.83 9.26
C GLU A 377 -16.00 -21.36 9.66
N HIS A 378 -14.95 -20.68 9.17
CA HIS A 378 -14.72 -19.27 9.45
C HIS A 378 -15.81 -18.38 8.88
N ILE A 379 -16.25 -18.62 7.64
CA ILE A 379 -17.30 -17.81 6.97
C ILE A 379 -18.71 -18.15 7.43
N THR A 380 -18.93 -19.32 8.06
CA THR A 380 -20.26 -19.76 8.51
C THR A 380 -20.49 -19.56 10.02
N ASN A 381 -19.43 -19.43 10.83
CA ASN A 381 -19.55 -19.25 12.28
C ASN A 381 -19.63 -17.76 12.67
N LYS A 382 -20.80 -17.35 13.18
CA LYS A 382 -21.06 -15.97 13.60
C LYS A 382 -20.12 -15.44 14.69
N GLN A 383 -19.74 -16.26 15.68
CA GLN A 383 -18.84 -15.80 16.75
C GLN A 383 -17.42 -15.53 16.22
N LYS A 384 -16.91 -16.39 15.34
CA LYS A 384 -15.62 -16.16 14.68
C LYS A 384 -15.65 -14.90 13.81
N GLN A 385 -16.75 -14.67 13.09
CA GLN A 385 -16.96 -13.46 12.28
C GLN A 385 -17.02 -12.19 13.13
N GLN A 386 -17.65 -12.24 14.32
CA GLN A 386 -17.68 -11.11 15.24
C GLN A 386 -16.30 -10.75 15.79
N THR A 387 -15.50 -11.76 16.19
CA THR A 387 -14.11 -11.54 16.62
C THR A 387 -13.27 -10.96 15.49
N TYR A 388 -13.39 -11.51 14.28
CA TYR A 388 -12.67 -11.03 13.11
C TYR A 388 -13.05 -9.59 12.75
N THR A 389 -14.35 -9.29 12.69
CA THR A 389 -14.87 -7.93 12.41
C THR A 389 -14.38 -6.93 13.45
N SER A 390 -14.32 -7.34 14.73
CA SER A 390 -13.75 -6.51 15.79
C SER A 390 -12.26 -6.21 15.54
N ALA A 391 -11.49 -7.21 15.09
CA ALA A 391 -10.07 -7.06 14.82
C ALA A 391 -9.75 -6.18 13.61
N ILE A 392 -10.63 -6.15 12.59
CA ILE A 392 -10.46 -5.30 11.40
C ILE A 392 -11.17 -3.95 11.50
N SER A 393 -11.97 -3.71 12.55
CA SER A 393 -12.79 -2.50 12.67
C SER A 393 -11.98 -1.20 12.66
N GLU A 394 -10.77 -1.20 13.24
CA GLU A 394 -9.84 -0.05 13.20
C GLU A 394 -9.24 0.19 11.81
N SER A 395 -9.17 -0.86 10.98
CA SER A 395 -8.67 -0.80 9.60
C SER A 395 -9.74 -0.37 8.60
N VAL A 396 -11.02 -0.31 9.00
CA VAL A 396 -12.12 0.22 8.17
C VAL A 396 -12.14 1.74 8.31
N VAL A 397 -11.65 2.43 7.28
CA VAL A 397 -11.41 3.89 7.33
C VAL A 397 -12.53 4.73 6.73
N LYS A 398 -13.28 4.17 5.77
CA LYS A 398 -14.34 4.84 5.03
C LYS A 398 -15.54 3.93 4.83
N LYS A 399 -16.72 4.55 4.73
CA LYS A 399 -17.99 3.87 4.45
C LYS A 399 -18.68 4.57 3.30
N TYR A 400 -19.07 3.79 2.30
CA TYR A 400 -19.71 4.26 1.08
C TYR A 400 -21.09 3.64 0.93
N PHE A 401 -22.06 4.49 0.60
CA PHE A 401 -23.43 4.09 0.30
C PHE A 401 -23.70 4.31 -1.18
N TRP A 402 -24.41 3.38 -1.81
CA TRP A 402 -24.79 3.49 -3.22
C TRP A 402 -26.30 3.36 -3.42
N LEU A 403 -26.74 2.72 -4.50
CA LEU A 403 -28.13 2.66 -4.94
C LEU A 403 -29.07 2.18 -3.83
N TYR A 404 -30.25 2.79 -3.82
CA TYR A 404 -31.37 2.48 -2.92
C TYR A 404 -31.04 2.58 -1.41
N SER A 405 -29.93 3.22 -1.05
CA SER A 405 -29.58 3.53 0.36
C SER A 405 -30.24 4.80 0.89
N GLY A 406 -30.54 5.77 0.02
CA GLY A 406 -30.96 7.12 0.40
C GLY A 406 -29.87 7.97 1.04
N GLN A 407 -28.63 7.47 1.15
CA GLN A 407 -27.52 8.10 1.88
C GLN A 407 -26.26 8.27 1.01
N ASN A 408 -26.33 8.02 -0.30
CA ASN A 408 -25.19 8.24 -1.17
C ASN A 408 -24.88 9.74 -1.33
N THR A 409 -23.70 10.13 -0.87
CA THR A 409 -23.16 11.50 -0.99
C THR A 409 -21.92 11.58 -1.88
N GLU A 410 -21.31 10.43 -2.21
CA GLU A 410 -19.92 10.37 -2.67
C GLU A 410 -19.68 9.47 -3.86
N VAL A 411 -20.37 8.33 -3.95
CA VAL A 411 -20.15 7.36 -5.02
C VAL A 411 -20.78 7.91 -6.31
N MET A 412 -20.04 7.78 -7.41
CA MET A 412 -20.44 8.17 -8.76
C MET A 412 -20.65 6.95 -9.66
N GLY A 413 -19.86 5.90 -9.46
CA GLY A 413 -19.90 4.68 -10.26
C GLY A 413 -19.34 3.48 -9.49
N PHE A 414 -19.82 2.29 -9.81
CA PHE A 414 -19.40 1.03 -9.20
C PHE A 414 -19.42 -0.08 -10.26
N ASP A 415 -18.27 -0.75 -10.42
CA ASP A 415 -18.12 -1.93 -11.26
C ASP A 415 -17.63 -3.11 -10.41
N LEU A 416 -18.29 -4.26 -10.56
CA LEU A 416 -17.92 -5.52 -9.89
C LEU A 416 -17.52 -6.57 -10.93
N ASN A 417 -16.26 -6.99 -10.88
CA ASN A 417 -15.69 -8.00 -11.76
C ASN A 417 -15.56 -9.34 -11.02
N VAL A 418 -16.18 -10.39 -11.56
CA VAL A 418 -16.13 -11.75 -11.04
C VAL A 418 -15.20 -12.60 -11.90
N ASN A 419 -14.05 -13.01 -11.36
CA ASN A 419 -13.06 -13.82 -12.07
C ASN A 419 -13.21 -15.31 -11.75
N ASN A 420 -13.99 -16.02 -12.55
CA ASN A 420 -14.30 -17.45 -12.35
C ASN A 420 -13.12 -18.41 -12.56
N THR A 421 -11.99 -17.96 -13.12
CA THR A 421 -10.80 -18.82 -13.28
C THR A 421 -9.84 -18.71 -12.09
N PHE A 422 -10.12 -17.83 -11.13
CA PHE A 422 -9.28 -17.63 -9.96
C PHE A 422 -9.34 -18.86 -9.02
N PHE A 423 -8.18 -19.37 -8.64
CA PHE A 423 -8.03 -20.37 -7.58
C PHE A 423 -6.86 -20.01 -6.65
N ILE A 424 -6.89 -20.51 -5.42
CA ILE A 424 -5.75 -20.42 -4.51
C ILE A 424 -4.91 -21.68 -4.69
N ALA A 425 -3.62 -21.50 -4.99
CA ALA A 425 -2.65 -22.57 -5.04
C ALA A 425 -2.44 -23.16 -3.62
N GLN A 426 -2.51 -24.48 -3.49
CA GLN A 426 -2.14 -25.21 -2.29
C GLN A 426 -0.86 -26.01 -2.55
N ASP A 427 0.00 -26.07 -1.53
CA ASP A 427 1.22 -26.87 -1.57
C ASP A 427 0.88 -28.38 -1.56
N PRO A 428 1.49 -29.19 -2.45
CA PRO A 428 1.30 -30.64 -2.48
C PRO A 428 1.66 -31.37 -1.17
N ASN A 429 2.54 -30.84 -0.30
CA ASN A 429 2.87 -31.43 1.01
C ASN A 429 1.69 -31.38 2.00
N GLN A 430 0.85 -30.36 1.92
CA GLN A 430 -0.42 -30.32 2.67
C GLN A 430 -1.43 -31.34 2.10
N GLY A 431 -1.19 -31.84 0.88
CA GLY A 431 -1.92 -32.90 0.20
C GLY A 431 -1.74 -34.31 0.79
N GLN A 432 -0.69 -34.58 1.59
CA GLN A 432 -0.42 -35.94 2.10
C GLN A 432 -1.43 -36.47 3.13
N ASN A 433 -2.20 -35.59 3.78
CA ASN A 433 -3.20 -35.98 4.78
C ASN A 433 -4.63 -36.12 4.22
N TYR A 434 -4.80 -36.04 2.90
CA TYR A 434 -6.11 -36.20 2.26
C TYR A 434 -6.31 -37.66 1.81
N PRO A 435 -7.38 -38.35 2.28
CA PRO A 435 -7.81 -39.58 1.65
C PRO A 435 -8.33 -39.26 0.24
N GLU A 436 -7.64 -39.80 -0.76
CA GLU A 436 -7.99 -39.89 -2.18
C GLU A 436 -8.07 -38.59 -3.02
N THR A 437 -7.23 -38.56 -4.06
CA THR A 437 -7.15 -37.59 -5.18
C THR A 437 -8.44 -37.45 -6.00
N SER A 438 -9.48 -38.24 -5.73
CA SER A 438 -10.80 -38.15 -6.37
C SER A 438 -11.66 -36.99 -5.83
N GLN A 439 -11.22 -36.28 -4.78
CA GLN A 439 -11.92 -35.13 -4.19
C GLN A 439 -11.29 -33.76 -4.51
N MET A 440 -10.34 -33.68 -5.46
CA MET A 440 -9.75 -32.40 -5.89
C MET A 440 -10.71 -31.50 -6.69
N LYS A 441 -11.91 -32.00 -7.00
CA LYS A 441 -13.09 -31.16 -7.11
C LYS A 441 -13.89 -31.43 -5.86
N VAL A 442 -13.69 -30.69 -4.77
CA VAL A 442 -14.73 -30.62 -3.75
C VAL A 442 -15.88 -29.94 -4.49
N PRO A 443 -16.98 -30.64 -4.84
CA PRO A 443 -18.18 -29.90 -5.12
C PRO A 443 -18.44 -29.21 -3.80
N SER A 444 -18.33 -27.88 -3.73
CA SER A 444 -19.07 -27.16 -2.70
C SER A 444 -20.45 -27.78 -2.73
N GLN A 445 -20.86 -28.53 -1.70
CA GLN A 445 -22.26 -28.93 -1.65
C GLN A 445 -23.00 -27.61 -1.72
N PRO A 446 -23.73 -27.31 -2.82
CA PRO A 446 -24.49 -26.09 -2.83
C PRO A 446 -25.40 -26.22 -1.61
N LEU A 447 -25.32 -25.26 -0.70
CA LEU A 447 -26.41 -25.03 0.26
C LEU A 447 -27.68 -25.17 -0.56
N ARG A 448 -28.52 -26.15 -0.19
CA ARG A 448 -29.63 -26.61 -1.04
C ARG A 448 -30.38 -25.39 -1.56
N ALA A 449 -30.19 -25.08 -2.84
CA ALA A 449 -31.17 -24.28 -3.55
C ALA A 449 -32.52 -24.97 -3.34
N THR A 450 -33.55 -24.17 -3.09
CA THR A 450 -34.94 -24.60 -3.05
C THR A 450 -35.14 -25.71 -4.08
N THR A 451 -35.56 -26.90 -3.63
CA THR A 451 -35.52 -28.11 -4.46
C THR A 451 -36.33 -27.86 -5.74
N ILE A 452 -35.66 -27.58 -6.85
CA ILE A 452 -36.33 -27.50 -8.15
C ILE A 452 -36.79 -28.91 -8.45
N ALA A 453 -38.12 -29.11 -8.47
CA ALA A 453 -38.68 -30.41 -8.79
C ALA A 453 -38.14 -30.88 -10.16
N PRO A 454 -37.64 -32.12 -10.29
CA PRO A 454 -37.12 -32.63 -11.56
C PRO A 454 -38.20 -32.50 -12.65
N GLY A 455 -37.90 -31.78 -13.74
CA GLY A 455 -38.80 -31.64 -14.90
C GLY A 455 -39.56 -30.31 -15.04
N GLN A 456 -39.42 -29.35 -14.11
CA GLN A 456 -39.99 -28.00 -14.31
C GLN A 456 -39.00 -27.03 -14.97
N ARG A 457 -39.49 -26.21 -15.90
CA ARG A 457 -38.77 -25.03 -16.43
C ARG A 457 -38.75 -23.95 -15.35
N ALA A 458 -37.73 -23.96 -14.49
CA ALA A 458 -37.51 -22.89 -13.52
C ALA A 458 -36.66 -21.80 -14.16
N PHE A 459 -37.12 -20.55 -14.08
CA PHE A 459 -36.30 -19.39 -14.44
C PHE A 459 -35.45 -18.99 -13.23
N LEU A 460 -34.22 -18.50 -13.46
CA LEU A 460 -33.33 -18.04 -12.39
C LEU A 460 -33.98 -16.93 -11.53
N SER A 461 -34.85 -16.11 -12.13
CA SER A 461 -35.61 -15.07 -11.44
C SER A 461 -36.66 -15.58 -10.44
N GLN A 462 -37.00 -16.88 -10.48
CA GLN A 462 -38.00 -17.50 -9.60
C GLN A 462 -37.35 -18.26 -8.44
N ILE A 463 -36.02 -18.36 -8.41
CA ILE A 463 -35.29 -19.02 -7.34
C ILE A 463 -35.15 -18.00 -6.20
N GLU A 464 -35.79 -18.29 -5.08
CA GLU A 464 -35.51 -17.58 -3.84
C GLU A 464 -34.03 -17.82 -3.48
N VAL A 465 -33.26 -16.74 -3.45
CA VAL A 465 -31.85 -16.79 -3.04
C VAL A 465 -31.83 -16.99 -1.53
N ASP A 466 -31.71 -18.25 -1.11
CA ASP A 466 -31.42 -18.56 0.28
C ASP A 466 -30.00 -18.11 0.63
N ARG A 467 -29.72 -17.95 1.92
CA ARG A 467 -28.60 -17.20 2.49
C ARG A 467 -27.23 -17.84 2.24
N ILE A 468 -26.70 -17.72 1.02
CA ILE A 468 -25.43 -18.32 0.59
C ILE A 468 -24.30 -17.29 0.70
N PRO A 469 -23.18 -17.61 1.40
CA PRO A 469 -21.99 -16.78 1.36
C PRO A 469 -21.33 -16.87 -0.01
N ILE A 470 -21.15 -15.73 -0.67
CA ILE A 470 -20.56 -15.60 -2.02
C ILE A 470 -19.02 -15.63 -1.94
N GLU A 471 -18.46 -15.51 -0.74
CA GLU A 471 -17.03 -15.43 -0.45
C GLU A 471 -16.29 -16.79 -0.52
N ARG A 472 -16.93 -17.84 -1.08
CA ARG A 472 -16.32 -19.17 -1.23
C ARG A 472 -15.31 -19.17 -2.38
N VAL A 473 -14.12 -19.74 -2.13
CA VAL A 473 -13.02 -19.78 -3.11
C VAL A 473 -12.73 -21.21 -3.55
N GLN A 474 -12.33 -21.36 -4.81
CA GLN A 474 -11.79 -22.62 -5.32
C GLN A 474 -10.31 -22.76 -4.96
N TYR A 475 -9.93 -23.95 -4.50
CA TYR A 475 -8.53 -24.31 -4.23
C TYR A 475 -8.03 -25.25 -5.33
N GLY A 476 -6.76 -25.10 -5.73
CA GLY A 476 -6.08 -25.95 -6.70
C GLY A 476 -4.67 -26.28 -6.22
N VAL A 477 -4.15 -27.46 -6.56
CA VAL A 477 -2.77 -27.83 -6.21
C VAL A 477 -1.84 -27.35 -7.31
N GLU A 478 -0.79 -26.60 -6.95
CA GLU A 478 0.28 -26.24 -7.88
C GLU A 478 1.56 -27.00 -7.53
N ALA A 479 2.19 -27.63 -8.52
CA ALA A 479 3.50 -28.23 -8.34
C ALA A 479 4.56 -27.13 -8.19
N THR A 480 5.09 -26.98 -6.99
CA THR A 480 6.18 -26.04 -6.67
C THR A 480 7.36 -26.24 -7.63
N GLY A 481 7.81 -25.17 -8.29
CA GLY A 481 8.95 -25.22 -9.21
C GLY A 481 10.25 -25.65 -8.53
N SER A 482 11.19 -26.22 -9.29
CA SER A 482 12.40 -26.91 -8.81
C SER A 482 13.30 -26.12 -7.84
N LYS A 483 13.17 -24.79 -7.75
CA LYS A 483 13.91 -23.93 -6.79
C LYS A 483 13.29 -23.83 -5.39
N ALA A 484 12.01 -24.18 -5.25
CA ALA A 484 11.29 -24.26 -3.98
C ALA A 484 11.02 -25.74 -3.59
N GLN A 485 11.63 -26.68 -4.33
CA GLN A 485 11.60 -28.11 -4.09
C GLN A 485 12.96 -28.63 -3.60
N ASN A 486 13.78 -27.77 -2.98
CA ASN A 486 15.00 -28.22 -2.29
C ASN A 486 14.58 -28.83 -0.95
N THR A 487 14.12 -30.08 -1.02
CA THR A 487 13.53 -30.89 0.06
C THR A 487 14.48 -31.23 1.21
N ASN A 488 15.70 -30.68 1.25
CA ASN A 488 16.67 -31.01 2.31
C ASN A 488 16.82 -29.91 3.38
N GLU A 489 16.26 -28.72 3.20
CA GLU A 489 16.53 -27.59 4.13
C GLU A 489 15.31 -26.74 4.51
N GLU A 490 14.14 -26.92 3.88
CA GLU A 490 12.98 -26.06 4.09
C GLU A 490 11.93 -26.72 5.00
N THR A 491 11.74 -26.18 6.21
CA THR A 491 10.61 -26.52 7.07
C THR A 491 9.29 -26.00 6.45
N GLY A 492 8.21 -26.78 6.50
CA GLY A 492 6.91 -26.41 5.89
C GLY A 492 6.38 -25.03 6.27
N THR A 493 6.71 -24.52 7.46
CA THR A 493 6.33 -23.16 7.90
C THR A 493 6.99 -22.02 7.12
N ALA A 494 8.15 -22.25 6.49
CA ALA A 494 8.82 -21.26 5.66
C ALA A 494 8.18 -21.14 4.27
N LEU A 495 7.71 -22.27 3.71
CA LEU A 495 6.93 -22.27 2.46
C LEU A 495 5.57 -21.60 2.66
N ASP A 496 4.89 -21.88 3.77
CA ASP A 496 3.62 -21.23 4.11
C ASP A 496 3.78 -19.70 4.23
N ALA A 497 4.85 -19.22 4.86
CA ALA A 497 5.15 -17.79 4.97
C ALA A 497 5.43 -17.13 3.59
N MET A 498 6.05 -17.87 2.66
CA MET A 498 6.27 -17.40 1.29
C MET A 498 4.99 -17.35 0.47
N HIS A 499 4.14 -18.35 0.61
CA HIS A 499 2.83 -18.36 -0.01
C HIS A 499 1.98 -17.19 0.52
N ASP A 500 1.96 -16.98 1.83
CA ASP A 500 1.28 -15.86 2.47
C ASP A 500 1.82 -14.50 1.96
N ARG A 501 3.14 -14.34 1.83
CA ARG A 501 3.73 -13.14 1.22
C ARG A 501 3.23 -12.91 -0.21
N ASN A 502 3.17 -13.95 -1.04
CA ASN A 502 2.72 -13.84 -2.43
C ASN A 502 1.22 -13.50 -2.52
N MET A 503 0.40 -14.09 -1.64
CA MET A 503 -1.02 -13.78 -1.52
C MET A 503 -1.27 -12.34 -1.09
N ALA A 504 -0.41 -11.77 -0.24
CA ALA A 504 -0.54 -10.39 0.23
C ALA A 504 -0.25 -9.36 -0.88
N ARG A 505 0.56 -9.74 -1.86
CA ARG A 505 0.93 -8.89 -3.01
C ARG A 505 0.00 -9.04 -4.20
N ARG A 506 -1.10 -9.80 -4.09
CA ARG A 506 -2.03 -10.01 -5.19
C ARG A 506 -2.72 -8.70 -5.57
N GLU A 507 -2.87 -8.45 -6.86
CA GLU A 507 -3.64 -7.30 -7.36
C GLU A 507 -5.01 -7.75 -7.90
N GLU A 508 -5.17 -9.05 -8.14
CA GLU A 508 -6.39 -9.66 -8.64
C GLU A 508 -6.91 -10.72 -7.69
N ASP A 509 -8.24 -10.77 -7.62
CA ASP A 509 -9.01 -11.67 -6.79
C ASP A 509 -10.19 -12.24 -7.60
N PHE A 510 -10.93 -13.19 -7.01
CA PHE A 510 -12.22 -13.67 -7.52
C PHE A 510 -13.23 -12.52 -7.64
N LEU A 511 -13.23 -11.56 -6.70
CA LEU A 511 -14.11 -10.39 -6.71
C LEU A 511 -13.31 -9.10 -6.61
N ASN A 512 -13.23 -8.38 -7.73
CA ASN A 512 -12.57 -7.07 -7.82
C ASN A 512 -13.64 -5.99 -8.01
N MET A 513 -13.51 -4.90 -7.26
CA MET A 513 -14.40 -3.75 -7.33
C MET A 513 -13.63 -2.51 -7.78
N THR A 514 -14.20 -1.77 -8.72
CA THR A 514 -13.76 -0.42 -9.07
C THR A 514 -14.83 0.55 -8.60
N LEU A 515 -14.46 1.49 -7.72
CA LEU A 515 -15.36 2.50 -7.17
C LEU A 515 -14.92 3.88 -7.64
N GLU A 516 -15.78 4.58 -8.37
CA GLU A 516 -15.59 5.98 -8.73
C GLU A 516 -16.28 6.85 -7.67
N ILE A 517 -15.53 7.77 -7.06
CA ILE A 517 -16.02 8.66 -6.01
C ILE A 517 -15.74 10.13 -6.36
N LYS A 518 -16.59 11.00 -5.81
CA LYS A 518 -16.26 12.40 -5.59
C LYS A 518 -14.98 12.42 -4.75
N GLY A 519 -13.94 13.10 -5.24
CA GLY A 519 -12.60 12.96 -4.67
C GLY A 519 -12.57 13.20 -3.17
N ASP A 520 -11.65 12.54 -2.47
CA ASP A 520 -11.44 12.64 -1.03
C ASP A 520 -9.94 12.87 -0.77
N PRO A 521 -9.55 13.98 -0.11
CA PRO A 521 -8.17 14.25 0.25
C PRO A 521 -7.52 13.11 1.04
N PHE A 522 -8.28 12.29 1.77
CA PHE A 522 -7.77 11.14 2.51
C PHE A 522 -7.00 10.14 1.62
N TRP A 523 -7.44 9.91 0.38
CA TRP A 523 -6.80 8.97 -0.54
C TRP A 523 -5.63 9.57 -1.33
N MET A 524 -5.19 10.79 -0.99
CA MET A 524 -4.10 11.49 -1.70
C MET A 524 -2.73 10.82 -1.54
N GLY A 525 -2.54 9.98 -0.52
CA GLY A 525 -1.37 9.11 -0.40
C GLY A 525 -0.22 9.70 0.42
N THR A 526 1.00 9.42 -0.02
CA THR A 526 2.23 9.52 0.80
C THR A 526 3.01 10.82 0.62
N GLY A 527 2.41 11.85 0.01
CA GLY A 527 3.03 13.17 -0.09
C GLY A 527 3.25 13.76 1.30
N THR A 528 4.34 14.48 1.54
CA THR A 528 4.63 15.02 2.88
C THR A 528 3.48 15.93 3.30
N THR A 529 2.79 15.57 4.39
CA THR A 529 1.66 16.32 4.93
C THR A 529 2.09 17.07 6.16
N ILE A 530 1.74 18.35 6.22
CA ILE A 530 2.01 19.19 7.38
C ILE A 530 0.75 19.16 8.22
N SER A 531 0.85 18.47 9.36
CA SER A 531 -0.25 17.98 10.19
C SER A 531 -1.31 19.04 10.52
N GLY A 532 -2.54 18.77 10.09
CA GLY A 532 -3.73 18.95 10.93
C GLY A 532 -4.02 17.67 11.72
N THR A 533 -4.86 17.77 12.76
CA THR A 533 -5.21 16.75 13.76
C THR A 533 -5.84 15.44 13.23
N GLU A 534 -5.96 15.25 11.91
CA GLU A 534 -6.62 14.09 11.29
C GLU A 534 -5.67 12.91 11.02
N VAL A 535 -6.19 11.68 11.18
CA VAL A 535 -5.48 10.41 10.91
C VAL A 535 -5.13 10.30 9.43
N GLN A 536 -3.86 10.07 9.11
CA GLN A 536 -3.35 10.05 7.74
C GLN A 536 -3.30 8.64 7.15
N LEU A 537 -3.38 8.53 5.82
CA LEU A 537 -3.08 7.28 5.10
C LEU A 537 -1.63 6.81 5.38
N GLN A 538 -0.71 7.74 5.67
CA GLN A 538 0.67 7.44 6.04
C GLN A 538 0.79 6.68 7.35
N ASP A 539 -0.06 7.01 8.33
CA ASP A 539 -0.11 6.33 9.63
C ASP A 539 -0.61 4.87 9.50
N LEU A 540 -1.25 4.55 8.38
CA LEU A 540 -1.87 3.25 8.09
C LEU A 540 -1.11 2.42 7.05
N GLN A 541 0.07 2.86 6.57
CA GLN A 541 0.87 2.15 5.56
C GLN A 541 1.30 0.73 5.96
N ASN A 542 1.35 0.45 7.26
CA ASN A 542 1.77 -0.86 7.79
C ASN A 542 0.59 -1.84 7.96
N SER A 543 -0.60 -1.47 7.55
CA SER A 543 -1.80 -2.30 7.65
C SER A 543 -2.62 -2.29 6.37
N THR A 544 -3.38 -3.35 6.13
CA THR A 544 -4.44 -3.34 5.13
C THR A 544 -5.49 -2.28 5.48
N ILE A 545 -5.89 -1.50 4.48
CA ILE A 545 -6.92 -0.47 4.59
C ILE A 545 -8.21 -0.98 3.95
N TYR A 546 -9.31 -0.91 4.71
CA TYR A 546 -10.62 -1.38 4.30
C TYR A 546 -11.62 -0.23 4.13
N ILE A 547 -12.57 -0.45 3.22
CA ILE A 547 -13.77 0.35 3.06
C ILE A 547 -15.00 -0.54 3.23
N ALA A 548 -16.04 -0.02 3.86
CA ALA A 548 -17.34 -0.65 3.89
C ALA A 548 -18.17 -0.11 2.73
N PHE A 549 -18.67 -0.97 1.85
CA PHE A 549 -19.54 -0.60 0.75
C PHE A 549 -20.93 -1.22 0.93
N LEU A 550 -21.97 -0.40 0.88
CA LEU A 550 -23.36 -0.81 1.07
C LEU A 550 -24.22 -0.35 -0.10
N THR A 551 -24.89 -1.31 -0.73
CA THR A 551 -25.90 -1.09 -1.76
C THR A 551 -27.10 -1.98 -1.50
N TYR A 552 -28.29 -1.45 -1.76
CA TYR A 552 -29.54 -2.14 -1.48
C TYR A 552 -30.20 -2.57 -2.77
N ARG A 553 -31.06 -3.59 -2.70
CA ARG A 553 -31.92 -3.97 -3.83
C ARG A 553 -33.12 -3.03 -3.89
N PRO A 554 -33.67 -2.78 -5.09
CA PRO A 554 -34.94 -2.07 -5.20
C PRO A 554 -36.03 -2.89 -4.50
N GLU A 555 -36.86 -2.21 -3.71
CA GLU A 555 -38.12 -2.76 -3.22
C GLU A 555 -39.26 -2.29 -4.14
N GLU A 556 -40.35 -3.04 -4.26
CA GLU A 556 -41.52 -2.57 -5.02
C GLU A 556 -42.01 -1.19 -4.56
N SER A 557 -41.75 -0.86 -3.28
CA SER A 557 -42.12 0.44 -2.71
C SER A 557 -41.39 1.64 -3.30
N VAL A 558 -40.23 1.48 -3.95
CA VAL A 558 -39.55 2.60 -4.62
C VAL A 558 -40.28 3.09 -5.88
N ALA A 559 -41.24 2.32 -6.40
CA ALA A 559 -42.10 2.74 -7.50
C ALA A 559 -43.29 3.60 -7.02
N TYR A 560 -43.54 3.68 -5.71
CA TYR A 560 -44.62 4.48 -5.13
C TYR A 560 -44.14 5.88 -4.71
N THR A 561 -45.06 6.84 -4.71
CA THR A 561 -44.79 8.25 -4.37
C THR A 561 -44.72 8.49 -2.85
N GLU A 562 -45.24 7.57 -2.04
CA GLU A 562 -45.30 7.64 -0.57
C GLU A 562 -44.81 6.32 0.05
N ASN A 563 -44.24 6.37 1.27
CA ASN A 563 -43.73 5.23 2.02
C ASN A 563 -42.66 4.39 1.30
N GLN A 564 -41.73 5.04 0.60
CA GLN A 564 -40.57 4.37 0.03
C GLN A 564 -39.72 3.78 1.17
N THR A 565 -39.50 2.47 1.11
CA THR A 565 -38.65 1.76 2.06
C THR A 565 -37.41 1.23 1.32
N ARG A 566 -36.31 1.14 2.06
CA ARG A 566 -35.09 0.51 1.55
C ARG A 566 -35.32 -0.99 1.44
N GLY A 567 -34.99 -1.57 0.29
CA GLY A 567 -35.04 -3.02 0.11
C GLY A 567 -33.96 -3.74 0.92
N MET A 568 -33.84 -5.05 0.70
CA MET A 568 -32.81 -5.86 1.36
C MET A 568 -31.41 -5.43 0.91
N LEU A 569 -30.42 -5.50 1.82
CA LEU A 569 -29.02 -5.29 1.46
C LEU A 569 -28.62 -6.29 0.39
N ASP A 570 -28.00 -5.82 -0.69
CA ASP A 570 -27.47 -6.71 -1.69
C ASP A 570 -26.17 -7.32 -1.19
N THR A 571 -26.24 -8.55 -0.69
CA THR A 571 -25.08 -9.27 -0.15
C THR A 571 -24.03 -9.58 -1.22
N ALA A 572 -24.40 -9.56 -2.51
CA ALA A 572 -23.48 -9.81 -3.62
C ALA A 572 -22.54 -8.64 -3.87
N ALA A 573 -23.05 -7.42 -3.88
CA ALA A 573 -22.22 -6.22 -4.05
C ALA A 573 -21.77 -5.58 -2.74
N SER A 574 -22.52 -5.73 -1.65
CA SER A 574 -22.17 -5.12 -0.36
C SER A 574 -21.13 -5.95 0.41
N GLY A 575 -20.28 -5.28 1.17
CA GLY A 575 -19.30 -5.94 2.02
C GLY A 575 -18.14 -5.05 2.40
N ILE A 576 -17.09 -5.69 2.93
CA ILE A 576 -15.82 -5.03 3.24
C ILE A 576 -14.85 -5.29 2.07
N TYR A 577 -14.27 -4.21 1.58
CA TYR A 577 -13.34 -4.22 0.46
C TYR A 577 -12.00 -3.65 0.89
N GLU A 578 -10.91 -4.32 0.55
CA GLU A 578 -9.56 -3.78 0.71
C GLU A 578 -9.26 -2.86 -0.47
N VAL A 579 -8.74 -1.67 -0.18
CA VAL A 579 -8.28 -0.74 -1.22
C VAL A 579 -6.77 -0.92 -1.40
N PHE A 580 -6.35 -1.26 -2.61
CA PHE A 580 -4.92 -1.44 -2.91
C PHE A 580 -4.36 -0.35 -3.84
N LYS A 581 -5.23 0.34 -4.59
CA LYS A 581 -4.85 1.42 -5.50
C LYS A 581 -5.92 2.52 -5.52
N ALA A 582 -5.50 3.77 -5.57
CA ALA A 582 -6.34 4.94 -5.77
C ALA A 582 -5.74 5.82 -6.87
N ASP A 583 -6.49 5.99 -7.97
CA ASP A 583 -6.16 6.96 -9.01
C ASP A 583 -6.91 8.26 -8.74
N GLN A 584 -6.19 9.38 -8.83
CA GLN A 584 -6.67 10.71 -8.50
C GLN A 584 -6.62 11.56 -9.77
N LYS A 585 -7.70 12.25 -10.08
CA LYS A 585 -7.78 13.14 -11.24
C LYS A 585 -8.22 14.53 -10.81
N LEU A 586 -7.36 15.52 -11.06
CA LEU A 586 -7.57 16.94 -10.80
C LEU A 586 -7.58 17.65 -12.15
N ALA A 587 -8.78 17.87 -12.71
CA ALA A 587 -8.96 18.42 -14.04
C ALA A 587 -10.18 19.34 -14.10
N GLY A 588 -10.07 20.49 -14.78
CA GLY A 588 -11.21 21.38 -15.01
C GLY A 588 -11.88 21.89 -13.73
N GLY A 589 -11.10 22.01 -12.64
CA GLY A 589 -11.62 22.41 -11.32
C GLY A 589 -12.39 21.31 -10.58
N GLN A 590 -12.49 20.11 -11.14
CA GLN A 590 -13.10 18.95 -10.51
C GLN A 590 -12.03 17.98 -10.01
N PHE A 591 -12.30 17.40 -8.83
CA PHE A 591 -11.48 16.37 -8.24
C PHE A 591 -12.29 15.08 -8.13
N THR A 592 -11.87 14.06 -8.88
CA THR A 592 -12.47 12.72 -8.87
C THR A 592 -11.42 11.67 -8.53
N GLN A 593 -11.87 10.55 -7.99
CA GLN A 593 -11.00 9.43 -7.65
C GLN A 593 -11.60 8.10 -8.07
N THR A 594 -10.73 7.18 -8.45
CA THR A 594 -11.08 5.80 -8.75
C THR A 594 -10.32 4.87 -7.81
N LEU A 595 -11.05 4.16 -6.94
CA LEU A 595 -10.50 3.20 -6.00
C LEU A 595 -10.58 1.79 -6.60
N SER A 596 -9.45 1.12 -6.72
CA SER A 596 -9.39 -0.31 -7.06
C SER A 596 -9.31 -1.13 -5.79
N CYS A 597 -10.26 -2.06 -5.65
CA CYS A 597 -10.48 -2.79 -4.42
C CYS A 597 -10.65 -4.29 -4.68
N ILE A 598 -10.29 -5.10 -3.68
CA ILE A 598 -10.59 -6.53 -3.66
C ILE A 598 -11.53 -6.85 -2.50
N ARG A 599 -12.50 -7.76 -2.71
CA ARG A 599 -13.43 -8.12 -1.64
C ARG A 599 -12.72 -8.94 -0.56
N ASN A 600 -12.95 -8.60 0.70
CA ASN A 600 -12.41 -9.37 1.82
C ASN A 600 -13.13 -10.72 1.94
N ARG A 601 -12.40 -11.81 1.70
CA ARG A 601 -12.91 -13.20 1.68
C ARG A 601 -13.17 -13.77 3.07
N ASN A 602 -12.57 -13.17 4.09
CA ASN A 602 -12.71 -13.61 5.48
C ASN A 602 -13.93 -12.98 6.16
N PHE A 603 -14.55 -11.99 5.53
CA PHE A 603 -15.73 -11.31 6.04
C PHE A 603 -16.99 -11.84 5.35
N SER A 604 -17.94 -12.36 6.13
CA SER A 604 -19.25 -12.75 5.61
C SER A 604 -20.23 -11.59 5.72
N THR A 605 -20.53 -10.92 4.59
CA THR A 605 -21.52 -9.84 4.54
C THR A 605 -22.89 -10.32 5.05
N TYR A 606 -23.24 -11.57 4.73
CA TYR A 606 -24.50 -12.15 5.15
C TYR A 606 -24.63 -12.26 6.68
N LEU A 607 -23.62 -12.79 7.38
CA LEU A 607 -23.70 -12.97 8.83
C LEU A 607 -23.56 -11.66 9.61
N MET A 608 -22.86 -10.69 9.03
CA MET A 608 -22.46 -9.44 9.65
C MET A 608 -23.21 -8.22 9.09
N GLN A 609 -24.37 -8.42 8.48
CA GLN A 609 -25.16 -7.34 7.88
C GLN A 609 -25.50 -6.24 8.90
N ASN A 610 -25.98 -6.62 10.08
CA ASN A 610 -26.36 -5.66 11.12
C ASN A 610 -25.14 -4.89 11.62
N GLU A 611 -24.01 -5.57 11.77
CA GLU A 611 -22.76 -4.96 12.17
C GLU A 611 -22.26 -3.99 11.09
N LEU A 612 -22.31 -4.36 9.81
CA LEU A 612 -21.91 -3.51 8.67
C LEU A 612 -22.77 -2.24 8.55
N GLU A 613 -24.08 -2.36 8.78
CA GLU A 613 -24.97 -1.19 8.80
C GLU A 613 -24.66 -0.25 9.97
N ASN A 614 -24.24 -0.80 11.13
CA ASN A 614 -23.96 -0.05 12.35
C ASN A 614 -22.48 0.36 12.55
N LEU A 615 -21.59 0.09 11.58
CA LEU A 615 -20.22 0.62 11.55
C LEU A 615 -20.25 2.14 11.34
#